data_AF-A0A2T4S797-F1
#
_entry.id   AF-A0A2T4S797-F1
#
_cell.length_a   1.000
_cell.length_b   1.000
_cell.length_c   1.000
_cell.angle_alpha   90.00
_cell.angle_beta   90.00
_cell.angle_gamma   90.00
#
_symmetry.space_group_name_H-M   'P 1'
#
loop_
_entity.id
_entity.type
_entity.pdbx_description
1 polymer ?
#
loop_
_entity_poly.entity_id
_entity_poly.type
_entity_poly.pdbx_seq_one_letter_code
_entity_poly.pdbx_strand_id
1 'polypeptide(L)'
;PNRLLMHNGEINTIRGNVNWMRARQKRLVETIFDENDRPKVHAVLDVDGSDSAIVDNALEFLSLAMEPEKAAMLLVPEPWQYSKANQSAVRAFYEYYSYMMEPWDGPTMIAFCNGDKIGALTDRNGLRPGRYTVTKDNYIIFSSEVGVIDVEEEDVAFKGRLNPGRLLLVDFDKHEVVHNHMLKAEIASELPYETWLKKHKVDLDLEVPFESKGWDFETVERLQKQFGYTREEIHKYRAELVRGKKDPIGAMGYDAPLAVLNERTESLFNYFKQLFAQVTNPPIDAYREKIVTSELSYLGKEGNLLVPDTDALNRLQLKHPVLTEAQLKVAENGPFRAKHLSTVYSGSLEDALAVLREKAVEAVKAGYDILVLDDSSLRDEPGYAIPILLAVSYLHQALITEDLRQETSLVAKGGEIREGHHVACLVGYGANAVVPYLAQETIAALVEQGELSGPVEAQVKTYTDVLAEGVIKVMSKMGIS
;
A
#
# COMPACT_ATOMS: atom_id res chain seq x y z
N PRO A 1 27.40 -9.12 -8.43
CA PRO A 1 26.41 -8.27 -9.14
C PRO A 1 25.38 -9.19 -9.77
N ASN A 2 24.12 -8.75 -9.87
CA ASN A 2 23.15 -9.37 -10.79
C ASN A 2 23.37 -8.79 -12.20
N ARG A 3 22.36 -8.84 -13.09
CA ARG A 3 22.55 -8.46 -14.50
C ARG A 3 22.73 -6.96 -14.66
N LEU A 4 21.84 -6.19 -14.05
CA LEU A 4 21.83 -4.73 -14.11
C LEU A 4 22.23 -4.11 -12.75
N LEU A 5 21.97 -4.82 -11.65
CA LEU A 5 21.91 -4.26 -10.30
C LEU A 5 22.85 -4.96 -9.30
N MET A 6 23.42 -4.15 -8.41
CA MET A 6 24.03 -4.55 -7.14
C MET A 6 23.19 -3.99 -6.00
N HIS A 7 22.84 -4.85 -5.05
CA HIS A 7 22.02 -4.48 -3.90
C HIS A 7 22.81 -4.68 -2.61
N ASN A 8 22.85 -3.65 -1.77
CA ASN A 8 23.18 -3.78 -0.36
C ASN A 8 21.94 -3.45 0.44
N GLY A 9 21.31 -4.44 1.05
CA GLY A 9 20.06 -4.20 1.75
C GLY A 9 19.15 -5.40 1.91
N GLU A 10 17.90 -5.10 2.23
CA GLU A 10 16.79 -6.03 2.28
C GLU A 10 15.51 -5.32 1.82
N ILE A 11 14.71 -5.98 0.98
CA ILE A 11 13.39 -5.49 0.60
C ILE A 11 12.31 -6.08 1.53
N ASN A 12 11.79 -5.28 2.45
CA ASN A 12 10.82 -5.75 3.46
C ASN A 12 9.38 -5.84 2.93
N THR A 13 9.09 -5.29 1.75
CA THR A 13 7.79 -5.36 1.06
C THR A 13 7.72 -6.44 -0.04
N ILE A 14 8.76 -7.27 -0.18
CA ILE A 14 8.99 -8.10 -1.37
C ILE A 14 7.79 -8.98 -1.78
N ARG A 15 7.06 -9.56 -0.81
CA ARG A 15 5.88 -10.40 -1.10
C ARG A 15 4.76 -9.61 -1.77
N GLY A 16 4.52 -8.39 -1.29
CA GLY A 16 3.53 -7.48 -1.89
C GLY A 16 3.96 -7.08 -3.30
N ASN A 17 5.23 -6.68 -3.45
CA ASN A 17 5.78 -6.27 -4.74
C ASN A 17 5.71 -7.38 -5.79
N VAL A 18 6.05 -8.62 -5.42
CA VAL A 18 5.95 -9.78 -6.31
C VAL A 18 4.51 -10.02 -6.77
N ASN A 19 3.55 -9.98 -5.83
CA ASN A 19 2.14 -10.21 -6.17
C ASN A 19 1.58 -9.12 -7.08
N TRP A 20 1.93 -7.86 -6.83
CA TRP A 20 1.51 -6.75 -7.66
C TRP A 20 2.16 -6.79 -9.04
N MET A 21 3.46 -7.05 -9.14
CA MET A 21 4.12 -7.25 -10.45
C MET A 21 3.51 -8.41 -11.24
N ARG A 22 3.15 -9.52 -10.58
CA ARG A 22 2.40 -10.62 -11.22
C ARG A 22 1.06 -10.15 -11.75
N ALA A 23 0.31 -9.36 -10.97
CA ALA A 23 -0.95 -8.77 -11.42
C ALA A 23 -0.77 -7.83 -12.63
N ARG A 24 0.40 -7.17 -12.76
CA ARG A 24 0.72 -6.28 -13.90
C ARG A 24 1.32 -7.00 -15.10
N GLN A 25 1.85 -8.21 -14.89
CA GLN A 25 2.73 -8.89 -15.85
C GLN A 25 2.14 -8.95 -17.25
N LYS A 26 0.89 -9.40 -17.38
CA LYS A 26 0.24 -9.51 -18.69
C LYS A 26 0.25 -8.19 -19.44
N ARG A 27 -0.21 -7.11 -18.81
CA ARG A 27 -0.27 -5.78 -19.43
C ARG A 27 1.12 -5.23 -19.75
N LEU A 28 2.09 -5.43 -18.86
CA LEU A 28 3.49 -5.03 -19.08
C LEU A 28 4.10 -5.74 -20.29
N VAL A 29 3.94 -7.07 -20.37
CA VAL A 29 4.44 -7.90 -21.48
C VAL A 29 3.76 -7.56 -22.79
N GLU A 30 2.43 -7.36 -22.79
CA GLU A 30 1.67 -6.96 -23.99
C GLU A 30 2.05 -5.58 -24.51
N THR A 31 2.52 -4.69 -23.64
CA THR A 31 2.94 -3.33 -23.98
C THR A 31 4.32 -3.29 -24.65
N ILE A 32 5.25 -4.12 -24.19
CA ILE A 32 6.65 -4.13 -24.69
C ILE A 32 6.79 -5.05 -25.91
N PHE A 33 6.19 -6.24 -25.87
CA PHE A 33 6.45 -7.31 -26.83
C PHE A 33 5.30 -7.53 -27.81
N ASP A 34 5.65 -7.88 -29.04
CA ASP A 34 4.70 -8.31 -30.06
C ASP A 34 4.11 -9.70 -29.77
N GLU A 35 3.09 -10.10 -30.53
CA GLU A 35 2.40 -11.39 -30.31
C GLU A 35 3.32 -12.62 -30.42
N ASN A 36 4.43 -12.53 -31.17
CA ASN A 36 5.35 -13.64 -31.37
C ASN A 36 6.35 -13.78 -30.21
N ASP A 37 6.70 -12.66 -29.57
CA ASP A 37 7.67 -12.61 -28.48
C ASP A 37 7.02 -12.75 -27.09
N ARG A 38 5.75 -12.35 -26.92
CA ARG A 38 5.03 -12.50 -25.63
C ARG A 38 5.15 -13.90 -25.01
N PRO A 39 5.00 -15.02 -25.75
CA PRO A 39 5.09 -16.36 -25.17
C PRO A 39 6.49 -16.73 -24.66
N LYS A 40 7.53 -15.98 -25.05
CA LYS A 40 8.91 -16.19 -24.58
C LYS A 40 9.12 -15.64 -23.16
N VAL A 41 8.27 -14.73 -22.70
CA VAL A 41 8.32 -14.16 -21.35
C VAL A 41 7.32 -14.90 -20.46
N HIS A 42 7.78 -15.96 -19.80
CA HIS A 42 6.94 -16.76 -18.90
C HIS A 42 6.65 -16.02 -17.59
N ALA A 43 7.68 -15.39 -17.01
CA ALA A 43 7.58 -14.63 -15.78
C ALA A 43 8.52 -13.43 -15.85
N VAL A 44 8.05 -12.26 -15.41
CA VAL A 44 8.89 -11.07 -15.27
C VAL A 44 9.84 -11.21 -14.09
N LEU A 45 9.39 -11.87 -13.01
CA LEU A 45 10.16 -12.06 -11.79
C LEU A 45 10.45 -13.54 -11.57
N ASP A 46 11.71 -13.88 -11.33
CA ASP A 46 12.11 -15.18 -10.80
C ASP A 46 12.03 -15.15 -9.27
N VAL A 47 11.03 -15.83 -8.71
CA VAL A 47 10.74 -15.82 -7.26
C VAL A 47 11.55 -16.83 -6.46
N ASP A 48 12.33 -17.69 -7.13
CA ASP A 48 13.22 -18.65 -6.47
C ASP A 48 14.55 -17.99 -6.07
N GLY A 49 14.84 -16.80 -6.58
CA GLY A 49 16.01 -15.99 -6.28
C GLY A 49 15.94 -15.22 -4.95
N SER A 50 17.03 -14.52 -4.63
CA SER A 50 17.04 -13.56 -3.52
C SER A 50 16.18 -12.34 -3.83
N ASP A 51 15.80 -11.58 -2.79
CA ASP A 51 15.15 -10.28 -2.94
C ASP A 51 15.87 -9.35 -3.94
N SER A 52 17.19 -9.37 -3.90
CA SER A 52 18.10 -8.61 -4.74
C SER A 52 18.03 -9.03 -6.20
N ALA A 53 17.88 -10.34 -6.46
CA ALA A 53 17.69 -10.87 -7.81
C ALA A 53 16.29 -10.52 -8.35
N ILE A 54 15.27 -10.53 -7.49
CA ILE A 54 13.90 -10.16 -7.87
C ILE A 54 13.83 -8.66 -8.23
N VAL A 55 14.47 -7.78 -7.45
CA VAL A 55 14.57 -6.34 -7.78
C VAL A 55 15.35 -6.14 -9.09
N ASP A 56 16.43 -6.89 -9.30
CA ASP A 56 17.18 -6.85 -10.57
C ASP A 56 16.28 -7.21 -11.76
N ASN A 57 15.45 -8.26 -11.64
CA ASN A 57 14.51 -8.63 -12.71
C ASN A 57 13.48 -7.53 -12.97
N ALA A 58 12.93 -6.91 -11.92
CA ALA A 58 11.99 -5.81 -12.06
C ALA A 58 12.65 -4.60 -12.76
N LEU A 59 13.85 -4.21 -12.31
CA LEU A 59 14.59 -3.10 -12.88
C LEU A 59 15.00 -3.37 -14.33
N GLU A 60 15.52 -4.56 -14.62
CA GLU A 60 15.90 -5.01 -15.97
C GLU A 60 14.70 -4.93 -16.92
N PHE A 61 13.55 -5.47 -16.48
CA PHE A 61 12.35 -5.47 -17.31
C PHE A 61 11.80 -4.07 -17.57
N LEU A 62 11.73 -3.22 -16.54
CA LEU A 62 11.32 -1.81 -16.72
C LEU A 62 12.31 -1.04 -17.61
N SER A 63 13.60 -1.38 -17.55
CA SER A 63 14.64 -0.74 -18.36
C SER A 63 14.53 -1.04 -19.85
N LEU A 64 13.67 -1.98 -20.27
CA LEU A 64 13.33 -2.19 -21.68
C LEU A 64 12.44 -1.07 -22.24
N ALA A 65 11.73 -0.33 -21.39
CA ALA A 65 10.77 0.70 -21.78
C ALA A 65 11.16 2.12 -21.33
N MET A 66 12.12 2.26 -20.42
CA MET A 66 12.61 3.55 -19.92
C MET A 66 14.07 3.46 -19.47
N GLU A 67 14.73 4.60 -19.29
CA GLU A 67 16.09 4.63 -18.74
C GLU A 67 16.15 4.03 -17.32
N PRO A 68 17.23 3.29 -16.97
CA PRO A 68 17.37 2.64 -15.66
C PRO A 68 17.23 3.58 -14.47
N GLU A 69 17.70 4.83 -14.58
CA GLU A 69 17.53 5.85 -13.55
C GLU A 69 16.05 6.17 -13.26
N LYS A 70 15.21 6.24 -14.30
CA LYS A 70 13.78 6.47 -14.16
C LYS A 70 13.11 5.24 -13.56
N ALA A 71 13.44 4.05 -14.04
CA ALA A 71 12.93 2.79 -13.48
C ALA A 71 13.29 2.65 -11.99
N ALA A 72 14.52 3.00 -11.61
CA ALA A 72 14.97 3.01 -10.21
C ALA A 72 14.17 4.02 -9.36
N MET A 73 13.88 5.21 -9.89
CA MET A 73 13.01 6.18 -9.22
C MET A 73 11.57 5.69 -9.04
N LEU A 74 11.06 4.82 -9.92
CA LEU A 74 9.73 4.21 -9.76
C LEU A 74 9.71 3.09 -8.72
N LEU A 75 10.75 2.25 -8.71
CA LEU A 75 10.88 1.15 -7.75
C LEU A 75 11.15 1.65 -6.33
N VAL A 76 12.08 2.60 -6.18
CA VAL A 76 12.51 3.14 -4.88
C VAL A 76 12.30 4.66 -4.86
N PRO A 77 11.03 5.11 -4.80
CA PRO A 77 10.71 6.54 -4.83
C PRO A 77 11.15 7.24 -3.53
N GLU A 78 11.56 8.51 -3.65
CA GLU A 78 11.84 9.33 -2.47
C GLU A 78 10.54 9.80 -1.78
N PRO A 79 10.57 10.14 -0.48
CA PRO A 79 9.41 10.70 0.21
C PRO A 79 8.92 11.98 -0.48
N TRP A 80 7.65 11.98 -0.91
CA TRP A 80 7.10 13.08 -1.71
C TRP A 80 5.85 13.73 -1.12
N GLN A 81 5.04 12.99 -0.36
CA GLN A 81 3.75 13.48 0.15
C GLN A 81 3.92 14.66 1.12
N TYR A 82 4.77 14.47 2.13
CA TYR A 82 5.01 15.43 3.21
C TYR A 82 6.32 16.23 3.05
N SER A 83 7.14 15.90 2.05
CA SER A 83 8.38 16.64 1.76
C SER A 83 8.07 18.01 1.13
N LYS A 84 8.51 19.07 1.79
CA LYS A 84 8.48 20.45 1.26
C LYS A 84 9.74 20.81 0.45
N ALA A 85 10.75 19.95 0.47
CA ALA A 85 12.03 20.19 -0.20
C ALA A 85 12.00 19.80 -1.69
N ASN A 86 11.00 19.02 -2.11
CA ASN A 86 10.91 18.53 -3.48
C ASN A 86 10.42 19.66 -4.41
N GLN A 87 11.02 19.75 -5.59
CA GLN A 87 10.50 20.60 -6.66
C GLN A 87 9.09 20.15 -7.06
N SER A 88 8.23 21.07 -7.51
CA SER A 88 6.84 20.75 -7.84
C SER A 88 6.70 19.66 -8.90
N ALA A 89 7.53 19.73 -9.95
CA ALA A 89 7.57 18.73 -11.02
C ALA A 89 7.91 17.33 -10.47
N VAL A 90 8.95 17.23 -9.63
CA VAL A 90 9.39 15.97 -9.01
C VAL A 90 8.30 15.40 -8.09
N ARG A 91 7.65 16.25 -7.29
CA ARG A 91 6.50 15.82 -6.47
C ARG A 91 5.35 15.31 -7.33
N ALA A 92 5.02 16.02 -8.42
CA ALA A 92 3.97 15.61 -9.34
C ALA A 92 4.28 14.29 -10.05
N PHE A 93 5.55 14.05 -10.41
CA PHE A 93 6.02 12.78 -10.96
C PHE A 93 5.74 11.62 -10.01
N TYR A 94 6.17 11.70 -8.74
CA TYR A 94 5.92 10.59 -7.80
C TYR A 94 4.45 10.46 -7.42
N GLU A 95 3.73 11.58 -7.26
CA GLU A 95 2.29 11.53 -7.00
C GLU A 95 1.59 10.78 -8.13
N TYR A 96 1.91 11.09 -9.39
CA TYR A 96 1.36 10.39 -10.55
C TYR A 96 1.66 8.89 -10.55
N TYR A 97 2.93 8.48 -10.39
CA TYR A 97 3.28 7.06 -10.41
C TYR A 97 2.78 6.28 -9.19
N SER A 98 2.51 6.95 -8.07
CA SER A 98 1.91 6.29 -6.90
C SER A 98 0.49 5.73 -7.16
N TYR A 99 -0.17 6.16 -8.25
CA TYR A 99 -1.43 5.57 -8.72
C TYR A 99 -1.25 4.19 -9.38
N MET A 100 -0.02 3.76 -9.68
CA MET A 100 0.24 2.56 -10.47
C MET A 100 1.32 1.66 -9.89
N MET A 101 2.27 2.22 -9.14
CA MET A 101 3.42 1.49 -8.63
C MET A 101 3.56 1.69 -7.14
N GLU A 102 3.52 0.59 -6.41
CA GLU A 102 3.87 0.57 -5.00
C GLU A 102 5.40 0.52 -4.82
N PRO A 103 5.94 1.17 -3.77
CA PRO A 103 7.37 1.17 -3.48
C PRO A 103 7.91 -0.23 -3.16
N TRP A 104 9.15 -0.47 -3.56
CA TRP A 104 9.97 -1.60 -3.13
C TRP A 104 10.81 -1.13 -1.94
N ASP A 105 10.19 -1.20 -0.77
CA ASP A 105 10.71 -0.58 0.45
C ASP A 105 11.63 -1.51 1.24
N GLY A 106 12.40 -0.92 2.14
CA GLY A 106 13.36 -1.58 3.00
C GLY A 106 14.74 -0.94 2.92
N PRO A 107 15.66 -1.29 3.86
CA PRO A 107 16.98 -0.69 3.93
C PRO A 107 17.78 -1.03 2.69
N THR A 108 17.95 -0.09 1.77
CA THR A 108 18.39 -0.41 0.41
C THR A 108 19.36 0.64 -0.11
N MET A 109 20.50 0.16 -0.61
CA MET A 109 21.34 0.91 -1.54
C MET A 109 21.52 0.04 -2.78
N ILE A 110 21.05 0.55 -3.92
CA ILE A 110 21.23 -0.10 -5.21
C ILE A 110 22.23 0.68 -6.03
N ALA A 111 23.10 -0.04 -6.75
CA ALA A 111 23.87 0.49 -7.85
C ALA A 111 23.47 -0.26 -9.12
N PHE A 112 23.33 0.44 -10.24
CA PHE A 112 22.93 -0.14 -11.51
C PHE A 112 23.80 0.36 -12.65
N CYS A 113 24.00 -0.44 -13.69
CA CYS A 113 24.85 -0.09 -14.82
C CYS A 113 24.35 -0.73 -16.12
N ASN A 114 24.01 0.08 -17.12
CA ASN A 114 23.59 -0.39 -18.44
C ASN A 114 24.72 -0.41 -19.50
N GLY A 115 25.96 -0.14 -19.09
CA GLY A 115 27.13 -0.05 -19.97
C GLY A 115 27.54 1.40 -20.26
N ASP A 116 26.58 2.28 -20.51
CA ASP A 116 26.82 3.69 -20.87
C ASP A 116 26.70 4.63 -19.65
N LYS A 117 25.95 4.20 -18.64
CA LYS A 117 25.76 4.93 -17.39
C LYS A 117 25.92 4.00 -16.19
N ILE A 118 26.39 4.56 -15.08
CA ILE A 118 26.33 3.92 -13.77
C ILE A 118 25.58 4.83 -12.80
N GLY A 119 24.57 4.27 -12.15
CA GLY A 119 23.75 4.96 -11.16
C GLY A 119 23.79 4.31 -9.80
N ALA A 120 23.51 5.08 -8.75
CA ALA A 120 23.31 4.57 -7.40
C ALA A 120 22.22 5.34 -6.67
N LEU A 121 21.30 4.61 -6.03
CA LEU A 121 20.12 5.14 -5.34
C LEU A 121 20.04 4.55 -3.94
N THR A 122 19.71 5.39 -2.97
CA THR A 122 19.39 4.96 -1.60
C THR A 122 17.89 4.96 -1.38
N ASP A 123 17.45 4.09 -0.47
CA ASP A 123 16.08 4.07 0.01
C ASP A 123 15.65 5.42 0.59
N ARG A 124 14.33 5.54 0.74
CA ARG A 124 13.65 6.73 1.25
C ARG A 124 14.10 7.20 2.64
N ASN A 125 14.61 6.28 3.46
CA ASN A 125 15.11 6.52 4.81
C ASN A 125 16.65 6.62 4.84
N GLY A 126 17.32 6.22 3.75
CA GLY A 126 18.78 6.22 3.60
C GLY A 126 19.46 5.35 4.64
N LEU A 127 18.93 4.15 4.86
CA LEU A 127 19.34 3.24 5.93
C LEU A 127 20.66 2.52 5.61
N ARG A 128 21.11 2.57 4.35
CA ARG A 128 22.38 2.01 3.90
C ARG A 128 23.34 3.11 3.45
N PRO A 129 24.61 3.09 3.87
CA PRO A 129 25.56 4.13 3.51
C PRO A 129 26.00 3.98 2.05
N GLY A 130 26.04 5.10 1.33
CA GLY A 130 26.73 5.23 0.05
C GLY A 130 27.66 6.43 0.10
N ARG A 131 28.95 6.21 -0.13
CA ARG A 131 30.00 7.24 -0.10
C ARG A 131 30.69 7.27 -1.44
N TYR A 132 31.07 8.47 -1.89
CA TYR A 132 31.86 8.60 -3.10
C TYR A 132 32.95 9.64 -3.01
N THR A 133 34.03 9.41 -3.76
CA THR A 133 35.14 10.32 -3.94
C THR A 133 35.35 10.53 -5.43
N VAL A 134 35.40 11.79 -5.84
CA VAL A 134 35.77 12.20 -7.21
C VAL A 134 37.17 12.77 -7.16
N THR A 135 38.06 12.27 -8.01
CA THR A 135 39.44 12.75 -8.13
C THR A 135 39.55 13.86 -9.18
N LYS A 136 40.66 14.61 -9.16
CA LYS A 136 40.96 15.65 -10.14
C LYS A 136 41.17 15.09 -11.55
N ASP A 137 41.53 13.82 -11.66
CA ASP A 137 41.68 13.07 -12.91
C ASP A 137 40.37 12.45 -13.43
N ASN A 138 39.23 12.90 -12.90
CA ASN A 138 37.88 12.46 -13.29
C ASN A 138 37.59 10.98 -13.02
N TYR A 139 38.22 10.39 -12.00
CA TYR A 139 37.80 9.08 -11.48
C TYR A 139 36.75 9.27 -10.39
N ILE A 140 35.76 8.37 -10.37
CA ILE A 140 34.80 8.25 -9.27
C ILE A 140 34.98 6.90 -8.58
N ILE A 141 35.07 6.94 -7.26
CA ILE A 141 35.11 5.77 -6.39
C ILE A 141 33.85 5.81 -5.55
N PHE A 142 32.99 4.79 -5.68
CA PHE A 142 31.76 4.65 -4.89
C PHE A 142 31.82 3.37 -4.06
N SER A 143 31.48 3.48 -2.77
CA SER A 143 31.51 2.35 -1.82
C SER A 143 30.57 2.60 -0.65
N SER A 144 30.25 1.54 0.10
CA SER A 144 29.54 1.66 1.38
C SER A 144 30.37 2.37 2.45
N GLU A 145 31.69 2.36 2.31
CA GLU A 145 32.64 2.90 3.28
C GLU A 145 33.65 3.84 2.60
N VAL A 146 34.26 4.73 3.40
CA VAL A 146 35.37 5.57 2.95
C VAL A 146 36.71 4.86 3.19
N GLY A 147 37.71 5.12 2.36
CA GLY A 147 39.06 4.55 2.54
C GLY A 147 39.21 3.11 2.05
N VAL A 148 38.29 2.63 1.19
CA VAL A 148 38.42 1.31 0.53
C VAL A 148 39.47 1.29 -0.58
N ILE A 149 39.77 2.46 -1.14
CA ILE A 149 40.82 2.68 -2.14
C ILE A 149 41.59 3.90 -1.65
N ASP A 150 42.91 3.78 -1.58
CA ASP A 150 43.79 4.87 -1.20
C ASP A 150 43.84 5.91 -2.33
N VAL A 151 43.57 7.16 -1.97
CA VAL A 151 43.66 8.33 -2.86
C VAL A 151 44.40 9.41 -2.08
N GLU A 152 45.48 9.94 -2.65
CA GLU A 152 46.22 11.05 -2.07
C GLU A 152 45.29 12.26 -1.90
N GLU A 153 45.32 12.93 -0.73
CA GLU A 153 44.37 14.01 -0.44
C GLU A 153 44.51 15.18 -1.42
N GLU A 154 45.71 15.37 -1.98
CA GLU A 154 46.00 16.37 -3.00
C GLU A 154 45.26 16.10 -4.32
N ASP A 155 44.89 14.86 -4.61
CA ASP A 155 44.21 14.45 -5.84
C ASP A 155 42.68 14.39 -5.70
N VAL A 156 42.16 14.59 -4.48
CA VAL A 156 40.73 14.63 -4.21
C VAL A 156 40.13 15.93 -4.74
N ALA A 157 39.13 15.82 -5.64
CA ALA A 157 38.32 16.95 -6.08
C ALA A 157 37.07 17.12 -5.21
N PHE A 158 36.41 16.02 -4.84
CA PHE A 158 35.18 16.06 -4.04
C PHE A 158 34.97 14.77 -3.23
N LYS A 159 34.44 14.89 -2.01
CA LYS A 159 33.98 13.77 -1.18
C LYS A 159 32.51 13.96 -0.84
N GLY A 160 31.68 12.98 -1.21
CA GLY A 160 30.24 13.01 -1.07
C GLY A 160 29.65 11.80 -0.35
N ARG A 161 28.35 11.90 -0.07
CA ARG A 161 27.53 10.78 0.39
C ARG A 161 26.16 10.82 -0.27
N LEU A 162 25.55 9.65 -0.47
CA LEU A 162 24.15 9.52 -0.81
C LEU A 162 23.33 9.76 0.46
N ASN A 163 22.50 10.80 0.43
CA ASN A 163 21.49 11.07 1.45
C ASN A 163 20.19 10.31 1.08
N PRO A 164 19.22 10.16 2.00
CA PRO A 164 17.97 9.45 1.71
C PRO A 164 17.30 9.89 0.41
N GLY A 165 16.89 8.92 -0.41
CA GLY A 165 16.26 9.13 -1.71
C GLY A 165 17.12 9.79 -2.80
N ARG A 166 18.41 10.05 -2.59
CA ARG A 166 19.26 10.67 -3.63
C ARG A 166 19.75 9.65 -4.65
N LEU A 167 19.73 10.08 -5.91
CA LEU A 167 20.26 9.38 -7.06
C LEU A 167 21.60 10.03 -7.48
N LEU A 168 22.66 9.23 -7.48
CA LEU A 168 23.93 9.54 -8.16
C LEU A 168 23.86 8.89 -9.54
N LEU A 169 24.25 9.62 -10.58
CA LEU A 169 24.37 9.09 -11.93
C LEU A 169 25.68 9.59 -12.54
N VAL A 170 26.42 8.70 -13.17
CA VAL A 170 27.62 8.99 -13.93
C VAL A 170 27.34 8.59 -15.36
N ASP A 171 27.48 9.55 -16.26
CA ASP A 171 27.22 9.38 -17.69
C ASP A 171 28.58 9.29 -18.39
N PHE A 172 28.93 8.10 -18.87
CA PHE A 172 30.23 7.86 -19.49
C PHE A 172 30.34 8.49 -20.87
N ASP A 173 29.23 8.75 -21.56
CA ASP A 173 29.26 9.45 -22.85
C ASP A 173 29.51 10.95 -22.66
N LYS A 174 28.96 11.54 -21.59
CA LYS A 174 29.17 12.95 -21.24
C LYS A 174 30.40 13.20 -20.38
N HIS A 175 31.04 12.15 -19.87
CA HIS A 175 32.17 12.20 -18.94
C HIS A 175 31.90 13.02 -17.67
N GLU A 176 30.66 13.00 -17.16
CA GLU A 176 30.27 13.82 -16.00
C GLU A 176 29.48 13.05 -14.95
N VAL A 177 29.53 13.56 -13.72
CA VAL A 177 28.63 13.16 -12.63
C VAL A 177 27.40 14.05 -12.66
N VAL A 178 26.25 13.49 -13.04
CA VAL A 178 25.01 14.24 -13.19
C VAL A 178 24.45 14.62 -11.82
N HIS A 179 24.14 15.91 -11.66
CA HIS A 179 23.57 16.40 -10.41
C HIS A 179 22.14 15.89 -10.18
N ASN A 180 21.91 15.20 -9.04
CA ASN A 180 20.62 14.64 -8.62
C ASN A 180 19.40 15.54 -8.89
N HIS A 181 19.48 16.82 -8.51
CA HIS A 181 18.35 17.73 -8.62
C HIS A 181 18.01 18.09 -10.08
N MET A 182 19.03 18.18 -10.94
CA MET A 182 18.85 18.41 -12.36
C MET A 182 18.29 17.16 -13.03
N LEU A 183 18.90 16.00 -12.76
CA LEU A 183 18.47 14.71 -13.29
C LEU A 183 17.01 14.41 -12.98
N LYS A 184 16.60 14.51 -11.71
CA LYS A 184 15.22 14.27 -11.32
C LYS A 184 14.25 15.29 -11.91
N ALA A 185 14.66 16.56 -12.01
CA ALA A 185 13.84 17.59 -12.62
C ALA A 185 13.63 17.35 -14.11
N GLU A 186 14.67 16.90 -14.82
CA GLU A 186 14.62 16.51 -16.23
C GLU A 186 13.65 15.35 -16.44
N ILE A 187 13.84 14.23 -15.72
CA ILE A 187 12.96 13.06 -15.77
C ILE A 187 11.51 13.44 -15.43
N ALA A 188 11.32 14.23 -14.37
CA ALA A 188 9.99 14.67 -13.93
C ALA A 188 9.34 15.69 -14.88
N SER A 189 10.09 16.26 -15.82
CA SER A 189 9.60 17.21 -16.82
C SER A 189 9.40 16.60 -18.21
N GLU A 190 9.70 15.31 -18.39
CA GLU A 190 9.46 14.58 -19.66
C GLU A 190 7.99 14.64 -20.08
N LEU A 191 7.08 14.64 -19.10
CA LEU A 191 5.64 14.68 -19.32
C LEU A 191 4.98 15.70 -18.38
N PRO A 192 3.80 16.24 -18.73
CA PRO A 192 3.16 17.31 -17.98
C PRO A 192 2.38 16.78 -16.76
N TYR A 193 3.01 15.98 -15.89
CA TYR A 193 2.38 15.32 -14.74
C TYR A 193 1.63 16.30 -13.83
N GLU A 194 2.21 17.47 -13.55
CA GLU A 194 1.57 18.50 -12.73
C GLU A 194 0.28 19.03 -13.37
N THR A 195 0.26 19.16 -14.70
CA THR A 195 -0.94 19.57 -15.42
C THR A 195 -1.99 18.47 -15.42
N TRP A 196 -1.58 17.21 -15.59
CA TRP A 196 -2.48 16.07 -15.53
C TRP A 196 -3.14 15.93 -14.16
N LEU A 197 -2.35 15.98 -13.09
CA LEU A 197 -2.87 15.93 -11.72
C LEU A 197 -3.85 17.07 -11.45
N LYS A 198 -3.55 18.31 -11.86
CA LYS A 198 -4.46 19.44 -11.64
C LYS A 198 -5.79 19.33 -12.41
N LYS A 199 -5.80 18.67 -13.57
CA LYS A 199 -6.97 18.62 -14.47
C LYS A 199 -7.80 17.35 -14.35
N HIS A 200 -7.17 16.22 -14.06
CA HIS A 200 -7.77 14.89 -14.19
C HIS A 200 -7.83 14.12 -12.88
N LYS A 201 -7.09 14.54 -11.83
CA LYS A 201 -7.23 13.94 -10.51
C LYS A 201 -8.67 14.08 -10.04
N VAL A 202 -9.27 12.96 -9.68
CA VAL A 202 -10.63 12.93 -9.14
C VAL A 202 -10.59 13.39 -7.69
N ASP A 203 -11.03 14.61 -7.43
CA ASP A 203 -11.17 15.19 -6.10
C ASP A 203 -12.63 15.11 -5.66
N LEU A 204 -12.98 14.04 -4.93
CA LEU A 204 -14.30 13.92 -4.31
C LEU A 204 -14.23 14.47 -2.89
N ASP A 205 -15.25 15.24 -2.52
CA ASP A 205 -15.40 15.68 -1.14
C ASP A 205 -15.77 14.50 -0.24
N LEU A 206 -14.75 13.92 0.38
CA LEU A 206 -14.89 12.86 1.38
C LEU A 206 -14.98 13.43 2.80
N GLU A 207 -15.09 14.75 2.98
CA GLU A 207 -15.39 15.39 4.26
C GLU A 207 -16.91 15.41 4.51
N VAL A 208 -17.56 14.28 4.26
CA VAL A 208 -18.98 14.08 4.55
C VAL A 208 -19.19 13.63 6.00
N PRO A 209 -20.21 14.16 6.70
CA PRO A 209 -20.53 13.75 8.05
C PRO A 209 -20.96 12.28 8.08
N PHE A 210 -20.75 11.64 9.23
CA PHE A 210 -21.24 10.29 9.44
C PHE A 210 -22.77 10.29 9.47
N GLU A 211 -23.38 9.43 8.66
CA GLU A 211 -24.82 9.18 8.68
C GLU A 211 -25.09 7.86 9.41
N SER A 212 -25.65 7.96 10.62
CA SER A 212 -26.16 6.78 11.33
C SER A 212 -27.24 6.10 10.51
N LYS A 213 -27.25 4.76 10.51
CA LYS A 213 -28.33 3.98 9.92
C LYS A 213 -29.63 4.06 10.72
N GLY A 214 -29.62 4.69 11.89
CA GLY A 214 -30.79 4.82 12.77
C GLY A 214 -31.27 3.47 13.30
N TRP A 215 -30.37 2.50 13.44
CA TRP A 215 -30.70 1.19 14.00
C TRP A 215 -30.99 1.32 15.49
N ASP A 216 -32.03 0.63 15.95
CA ASP A 216 -32.31 0.55 17.37
C ASP A 216 -31.24 -0.28 18.10
N PHE A 217 -31.17 -0.08 19.42
CA PHE A 217 -30.21 -0.77 20.27
C PHE A 217 -30.32 -2.30 20.16
N GLU A 218 -31.53 -2.84 20.06
CA GLU A 218 -31.75 -4.29 19.96
C GLU A 218 -31.16 -4.87 18.66
N THR A 219 -31.30 -4.16 17.54
CA THR A 219 -30.69 -4.53 16.25
C THR A 219 -29.17 -4.52 16.35
N VAL A 220 -28.58 -3.45 16.90
CA VAL A 220 -27.13 -3.33 17.06
C VAL A 220 -26.61 -4.44 17.99
N GLU A 221 -27.25 -4.68 19.12
CA GLU A 221 -26.85 -5.72 20.08
C GLU A 221 -26.95 -7.13 19.48
N ARG A 222 -28.00 -7.41 18.68
CA ARG A 222 -28.13 -8.69 17.98
C ARG A 222 -26.99 -8.91 16.99
N LEU A 223 -26.69 -7.91 16.15
CA LEU A 223 -25.60 -8.01 15.18
C LEU A 223 -24.24 -8.14 15.89
N GLN A 224 -24.01 -7.37 16.95
CA GLN A 224 -22.83 -7.51 17.81
C GLN A 224 -22.65 -8.95 18.30
N LYS A 225 -23.72 -9.59 18.80
CA LYS A 225 -23.69 -11.01 19.22
C LYS A 225 -23.35 -11.95 18.06
N GLN A 226 -23.95 -11.73 16.87
CA GLN A 226 -23.67 -12.55 15.68
C GLN A 226 -22.22 -12.45 15.21
N PHE A 227 -21.60 -11.27 15.30
CA PHE A 227 -20.19 -11.05 14.96
C PHE A 227 -19.24 -11.25 16.15
N GLY A 228 -19.71 -11.76 17.28
CA GLY A 228 -18.88 -12.11 18.44
C GLY A 228 -18.27 -10.92 19.18
N TYR A 229 -18.93 -9.75 19.18
CA TYR A 229 -18.53 -8.60 19.99
C TYR A 229 -18.71 -8.93 21.47
N THR A 230 -17.71 -8.57 22.28
CA THR A 230 -17.84 -8.68 23.74
C THR A 230 -18.01 -7.32 24.41
N ARG A 231 -18.65 -7.30 25.59
CA ARG A 231 -18.76 -6.07 26.40
C ARG A 231 -17.39 -5.48 26.73
N GLU A 232 -16.40 -6.32 26.97
CA GLU A 232 -15.03 -5.87 27.25
C GLU A 232 -14.41 -5.15 26.05
N GLU A 233 -14.53 -5.70 24.84
CA GLU A 233 -14.08 -5.01 23.62
C GLU A 233 -14.85 -3.70 23.40
N ILE A 234 -16.16 -3.64 23.70
CA ILE A 234 -16.95 -2.41 23.53
C ILE A 234 -16.47 -1.33 24.50
N HIS A 235 -16.47 -1.62 25.80
CA HIS A 235 -16.29 -0.59 26.82
C HIS A 235 -14.84 -0.37 27.24
N LYS A 236 -13.98 -1.40 27.22
CA LYS A 236 -12.57 -1.26 27.64
C LYS A 236 -11.61 -1.01 26.49
N TYR A 237 -11.98 -1.39 25.26
CA TYR A 237 -11.16 -1.12 24.07
C TYR A 237 -11.74 0.02 23.24
N ARG A 238 -12.91 -0.14 22.62
CA ARG A 238 -13.46 0.86 21.68
C ARG A 238 -13.81 2.20 22.33
N ALA A 239 -14.49 2.20 23.47
CA ALA A 239 -14.82 3.44 24.17
C ALA A 239 -13.55 4.18 24.64
N GLU A 240 -12.54 3.44 25.14
CA GLU A 240 -11.25 4.02 25.54
C GLU A 240 -10.44 4.54 24.34
N LEU A 241 -10.52 3.87 23.18
CA LEU A 241 -9.89 4.30 21.94
C LEU A 241 -10.40 5.69 21.54
N VAL A 242 -11.72 5.88 21.61
CA VAL A 242 -12.38 7.14 21.29
C VAL A 242 -12.07 8.22 22.34
N ARG A 243 -12.18 7.90 23.64
CA ARG A 243 -11.87 8.84 24.74
C ARG A 243 -10.41 9.30 24.69
N GLY A 244 -9.49 8.36 24.45
CA GLY A 244 -8.05 8.61 24.41
C GLY A 244 -7.54 9.16 23.09
N LYS A 245 -8.36 9.08 22.02
CA LYS A 245 -7.98 9.42 20.63
C LYS A 245 -6.71 8.70 20.17
N LYS A 246 -6.54 7.46 20.62
CA LYS A 246 -5.37 6.61 20.35
C LYS A 246 -5.70 5.16 20.66
N ASP A 247 -4.95 4.24 20.06
CA ASP A 247 -5.02 2.82 20.39
C ASP A 247 -4.80 2.61 21.91
N PRO A 248 -5.75 1.97 22.62
CA PRO A 248 -5.66 1.75 24.07
C PRO A 248 -4.38 1.02 24.49
N ILE A 249 -3.84 1.40 25.64
CA ILE A 249 -2.61 0.80 26.18
C ILE A 249 -3.00 -0.17 27.29
N GLY A 250 -2.54 -1.41 27.18
CA GLY A 250 -2.59 -2.43 28.22
C GLY A 250 -1.21 -2.73 28.79
N ALA A 251 -1.18 -3.57 29.83
CA ALA A 251 0.03 -4.13 30.41
C ALA A 251 -0.16 -5.64 30.64
N MET A 252 0.95 -6.34 30.98
CA MET A 252 1.04 -7.80 31.08
C MET A 252 1.05 -8.53 29.73
N GLY A 253 1.39 -9.82 29.76
CA GLY A 253 1.34 -10.70 28.60
C GLY A 253 -0.09 -11.10 28.24
N TYR A 254 -0.28 -11.57 27.01
CA TYR A 254 -1.54 -12.17 26.57
C TYR A 254 -1.64 -13.60 27.12
N ASP A 255 -2.49 -13.81 28.13
CA ASP A 255 -2.62 -15.07 28.87
C ASP A 255 -3.80 -15.94 28.37
N ALA A 256 -4.41 -15.59 27.23
CA ALA A 256 -5.39 -16.45 26.60
C ALA A 256 -4.71 -17.51 25.70
N PRO A 257 -5.33 -18.68 25.50
CA PRO A 257 -4.82 -19.70 24.59
C PRO A 257 -4.58 -19.15 23.18
N LEU A 258 -3.71 -19.81 22.41
CA LEU A 258 -3.62 -19.58 20.97
C LEU A 258 -4.99 -19.84 20.35
N ALA A 259 -5.35 -19.09 19.30
CA ALA A 259 -6.69 -19.16 18.69
C ALA A 259 -7.12 -20.60 18.32
N VAL A 260 -6.19 -21.40 17.78
CA VAL A 260 -6.43 -22.81 17.42
C VAL A 260 -6.65 -23.75 18.62
N LEU A 261 -6.21 -23.34 19.81
CA LEU A 261 -6.35 -24.08 21.06
C LEU A 261 -7.47 -23.53 21.94
N ASN A 262 -8.11 -22.42 21.55
CA ASN A 262 -9.17 -21.84 22.34
C ASN A 262 -10.45 -22.68 22.19
N GLU A 263 -11.09 -23.00 23.31
CA GLU A 263 -12.39 -23.68 23.32
C GLU A 263 -13.54 -22.74 22.92
N ARG A 264 -13.29 -21.42 22.95
CA ARG A 264 -14.24 -20.40 22.50
C ARG A 264 -14.10 -20.14 21.00
N THR A 265 -15.18 -19.68 20.38
CA THR A 265 -15.17 -19.23 18.98
C THR A 265 -14.22 -18.05 18.80
N GLU A 266 -13.29 -18.18 17.85
CA GLU A 266 -12.28 -17.18 17.54
C GLU A 266 -12.51 -16.56 16.17
N SER A 267 -12.26 -15.25 16.06
CA SER A 267 -12.24 -14.57 14.77
C SER A 267 -11.07 -15.07 13.93
N LEU A 268 -11.24 -15.12 12.61
CA LEU A 268 -10.18 -15.49 11.68
C LEU A 268 -8.96 -14.56 11.81
N PHE A 269 -9.17 -13.29 12.16
CA PHE A 269 -8.08 -12.33 12.40
C PHE A 269 -7.08 -12.83 13.47
N ASN A 270 -7.55 -13.53 14.51
CA ASN A 270 -6.71 -13.97 15.62
C ASN A 270 -5.73 -15.10 15.26
N TYR A 271 -5.92 -15.75 14.11
CA TYR A 271 -4.99 -16.73 13.56
C TYR A 271 -3.80 -16.09 12.85
N PHE A 272 -3.90 -14.80 12.48
CA PHE A 272 -2.82 -14.05 11.86
C PHE A 272 -2.04 -13.30 12.92
N LYS A 273 -0.70 -13.40 12.85
CA LYS A 273 0.20 -12.67 13.74
C LYS A 273 1.00 -11.68 12.93
N GLN A 274 1.09 -10.46 13.44
CA GLN A 274 1.86 -9.39 12.82
C GLN A 274 3.34 -9.79 12.84
N LEU A 275 3.94 -9.87 11.67
CA LEU A 275 5.39 -9.96 11.56
C LEU A 275 6.00 -8.61 11.98
N PHE A 276 7.24 -8.66 12.44
CA PHE A 276 7.99 -7.48 12.80
C PHE A 276 9.47 -7.69 12.47
N ALA A 277 10.16 -6.60 12.18
CA ALA A 277 11.54 -6.60 11.79
C ALA A 277 12.44 -6.86 13.02
N GLN A 278 13.42 -7.75 12.85
CA GLN A 278 14.43 -8.05 13.85
C GLN A 278 15.78 -8.23 13.16
N VAL A 279 16.77 -7.43 13.54
CA VAL A 279 18.17 -7.52 13.10
C VAL A 279 18.40 -7.18 11.61
N THR A 280 17.72 -7.86 10.68
CA THR A 280 17.98 -7.77 9.23
C THR A 280 17.58 -6.42 8.64
N ASN A 281 16.45 -5.88 9.09
CA ASN A 281 15.98 -4.52 8.84
C ASN A 281 15.50 -3.84 10.14
N PRO A 282 15.58 -2.50 10.26
CA PRO A 282 15.09 -1.76 11.42
C PRO A 282 13.61 -1.37 11.26
N PRO A 283 12.83 -1.33 12.36
CA PRO A 283 11.53 -0.68 12.38
C PRO A 283 11.65 0.84 12.22
N ILE A 284 10.57 1.50 11.84
CA ILE A 284 10.47 2.97 11.70
C ILE A 284 9.64 3.57 12.84
N ASP A 285 10.01 4.77 13.29
CA ASP A 285 9.19 5.55 14.22
C ASP A 285 8.11 6.32 13.47
N ALA A 286 6.91 5.74 13.38
CA ALA A 286 5.75 6.33 12.70
C ALA A 286 5.37 7.74 13.19
N TYR A 287 5.71 8.10 14.42
CA TYR A 287 5.37 9.42 14.98
C TYR A 287 6.44 10.47 14.64
N ARG A 288 7.72 10.13 14.80
CA ARG A 288 8.83 11.07 14.56
C ARG A 288 9.22 11.17 13.10
N GLU A 289 9.07 10.08 12.36
CA GLU A 289 9.47 9.96 10.95
C GLU A 289 8.25 10.00 10.02
N LYS A 290 7.15 10.63 10.45
CA LYS A 290 5.91 10.76 9.66
C LYS A 290 6.11 11.26 8.22
N ILE A 291 7.20 11.99 7.96
CA ILE A 291 7.54 12.50 6.63
C ILE A 291 7.78 11.39 5.59
N VAL A 292 8.20 10.20 6.03
CA VAL A 292 8.50 9.06 5.14
C VAL A 292 7.35 8.08 5.01
N THR A 293 6.34 8.19 5.88
CA THR A 293 5.18 7.28 5.90
C THR A 293 4.01 7.81 5.06
N SER A 294 3.11 6.93 4.60
CA SER A 294 1.85 7.32 3.95
C SER A 294 0.71 6.36 4.25
N GLU A 295 -0.49 6.92 4.44
CA GLU A 295 -1.74 6.16 4.58
C GLU A 295 -2.53 6.08 3.27
N LEU A 296 -2.03 6.70 2.19
CA LEU A 296 -2.80 6.83 0.96
C LEU A 296 -3.24 5.48 0.42
N SER A 297 -4.49 5.43 -0.03
CA SER A 297 -5.04 4.30 -0.76
C SER A 297 -5.77 4.79 -2.00
N TYR A 298 -6.04 3.88 -2.93
CA TYR A 298 -6.65 4.20 -4.22
C TYR A 298 -7.80 3.25 -4.52
N LEU A 299 -8.92 3.80 -5.01
CA LEU A 299 -10.04 3.03 -5.54
C LEU A 299 -10.19 3.24 -7.05
N GLY A 300 -10.53 2.19 -7.77
CA GLY A 300 -10.66 2.17 -9.23
C GLY A 300 -9.52 1.41 -9.93
N LYS A 301 -9.67 1.29 -11.25
CA LYS A 301 -8.76 0.60 -12.16
C LYS A 301 -7.39 1.27 -12.25
N GLU A 302 -6.32 0.47 -12.33
CA GLU A 302 -4.97 0.96 -12.60
C GLU A 302 -4.76 1.30 -14.08
N GLY A 303 -3.99 2.36 -14.35
CA GLY A 303 -3.52 2.73 -15.69
C GLY A 303 -2.39 1.83 -16.22
N ASN A 304 -1.80 2.21 -17.35
CA ASN A 304 -0.61 1.54 -17.87
C ASN A 304 0.67 2.18 -17.32
N LEU A 305 1.45 1.42 -16.55
CA LEU A 305 2.70 1.89 -15.95
C LEU A 305 3.74 2.35 -16.99
N LEU A 306 3.78 1.70 -18.15
CA LEU A 306 4.79 1.94 -19.20
C LEU A 306 4.34 2.96 -20.25
N VAL A 307 3.04 3.23 -20.34
CA VAL A 307 2.46 4.22 -21.26
C VAL A 307 1.70 5.24 -20.42
N PRO A 308 2.42 6.18 -19.79
CA PRO A 308 1.81 7.15 -18.90
C PRO A 308 0.88 8.11 -19.67
N ASP A 309 -0.38 8.16 -19.27
CA ASP A 309 -1.41 9.06 -19.74
C ASP A 309 -2.32 9.55 -18.60
N THR A 310 -3.40 10.25 -18.94
CA THR A 310 -4.38 10.74 -17.96
C THR A 310 -5.28 9.64 -17.38
N ASP A 311 -5.36 8.46 -18.00
CA ASP A 311 -6.24 7.39 -17.54
C ASP A 311 -5.77 6.78 -16.23
N ALA A 312 -4.46 6.85 -15.93
CA ALA A 312 -3.92 6.51 -14.62
C ALA A 312 -4.56 7.29 -13.46
N LEU A 313 -5.10 8.48 -13.73
CA LEU A 313 -5.74 9.35 -12.75
C LEU A 313 -7.25 9.11 -12.61
N ASN A 314 -7.82 8.18 -13.39
CA ASN A 314 -9.19 7.69 -13.22
C ASN A 314 -9.27 6.73 -12.01
N ARG A 315 -8.78 7.19 -10.86
CA ARG A 315 -8.85 6.52 -9.55
C ARG A 315 -9.13 7.55 -8.47
N LEU A 316 -9.88 7.14 -7.45
CA LEU A 316 -10.11 7.96 -6.27
C LEU A 316 -8.93 7.78 -5.31
N GLN A 317 -8.21 8.86 -5.04
CA GLN A 317 -7.20 8.89 -3.98
C GLN A 317 -7.88 9.12 -2.62
N LEU A 318 -7.73 8.15 -1.72
CA LEU A 318 -8.18 8.22 -0.35
C LEU A 318 -7.06 8.76 0.55
N LYS A 319 -7.43 9.54 1.56
CA LYS A 319 -6.48 9.99 2.61
C LYS A 319 -5.94 8.81 3.42
N HIS A 320 -6.79 7.82 3.67
CA HIS A 320 -6.50 6.59 4.42
C HIS A 320 -7.48 5.46 4.02
N PRO A 321 -7.18 4.17 4.30
CA PRO A 321 -8.01 3.05 3.83
C PRO A 321 -9.31 2.84 4.62
N VAL A 322 -9.55 3.54 5.73
CA VAL A 322 -10.78 3.37 6.53
C VAL A 322 -11.81 4.41 6.11
N LEU A 323 -13.03 3.99 5.75
CA LEU A 323 -14.10 4.87 5.30
C LEU A 323 -15.36 4.72 6.18
N THR A 324 -16.19 5.75 6.18
CA THR A 324 -17.59 5.63 6.58
C THR A 324 -18.44 5.20 5.39
N GLU A 325 -19.65 4.68 5.65
CA GLU A 325 -20.58 4.35 4.58
C GLU A 325 -21.04 5.58 3.78
N ALA A 326 -21.11 6.75 4.42
CA ALA A 326 -21.38 8.01 3.72
C ALA A 326 -20.26 8.36 2.72
N GLN A 327 -18.99 8.21 3.12
CA GLN A 327 -17.84 8.41 2.23
C GLN A 327 -17.82 7.41 1.07
N LEU A 328 -18.16 6.14 1.34
CA LEU A 328 -18.29 5.13 0.30
C LEU A 328 -19.38 5.51 -0.71
N LYS A 329 -20.57 5.93 -0.26
CA LYS A 329 -21.64 6.41 -1.16
C LYS A 329 -21.21 7.58 -2.04
N VAL A 330 -20.40 8.52 -1.52
CA VAL A 330 -19.84 9.60 -2.34
C VAL A 330 -18.94 9.05 -3.45
N ALA A 331 -18.08 8.07 -3.12
CA ALA A 331 -17.24 7.41 -4.12
C ALA A 331 -18.06 6.70 -5.20
N GLU A 332 -19.15 6.03 -4.82
CA GLU A 332 -20.07 5.31 -5.71
C GLU A 332 -20.89 6.24 -6.61
N ASN A 333 -21.28 7.41 -6.10
CA ASN A 333 -21.98 8.44 -6.87
C ASN A 333 -21.05 9.29 -7.75
N GLY A 334 -19.73 9.09 -7.61
CA GLY A 334 -18.71 9.71 -8.43
C GLY A 334 -18.61 9.06 -9.83
N PRO A 335 -17.46 9.19 -10.50
CA PRO A 335 -17.27 8.63 -11.84
C PRO A 335 -17.06 7.10 -11.84
N PHE A 336 -17.07 6.44 -10.68
CA PHE A 336 -16.70 5.03 -10.53
C PHE A 336 -17.93 4.13 -10.45
N ARG A 337 -17.90 3.02 -11.18
CA ARG A 337 -18.96 2.00 -11.12
C ARG A 337 -18.66 1.03 -9.99
N ALA A 338 -19.46 1.08 -8.94
CA ALA A 338 -19.39 0.13 -7.84
C ALA A 338 -20.41 -1.01 -7.96
N LYS A 339 -20.02 -2.22 -7.50
CA LYS A 339 -20.91 -3.36 -7.35
C LYS A 339 -20.81 -3.92 -5.94
N HIS A 340 -21.94 -3.97 -5.24
CA HIS A 340 -22.04 -4.70 -3.98
C HIS A 340 -22.19 -6.20 -4.26
N LEU A 341 -21.34 -7.00 -3.62
CA LEU A 341 -21.38 -8.44 -3.60
C LEU A 341 -21.66 -8.86 -2.17
N SER A 342 -22.84 -9.44 -1.94
CA SER A 342 -23.18 -9.95 -0.62
C SER A 342 -22.22 -11.06 -0.22
N THR A 343 -21.74 -10.99 1.02
CA THR A 343 -20.96 -12.04 1.68
C THR A 343 -21.80 -12.82 2.69
N VAL A 344 -23.11 -12.59 2.71
CA VAL A 344 -24.07 -13.41 3.45
C VAL A 344 -24.37 -14.68 2.66
N TYR A 345 -24.30 -15.82 3.32
CA TYR A 345 -24.50 -17.13 2.71
C TYR A 345 -25.31 -18.08 3.60
N SER A 346 -25.76 -19.17 2.98
CA SER A 346 -26.35 -20.33 3.66
C SER A 346 -25.75 -21.59 3.06
N GLY A 347 -25.75 -22.69 3.81
CA GLY A 347 -25.18 -23.96 3.37
C GLY A 347 -23.65 -23.97 3.48
N SER A 348 -22.97 -24.41 2.41
CA SER A 348 -21.52 -24.60 2.40
C SER A 348 -20.77 -23.29 2.18
N LEU A 349 -19.77 -23.03 3.03
CA LEU A 349 -18.86 -21.89 2.87
C LEU A 349 -18.03 -22.00 1.59
N GLU A 350 -17.64 -23.21 1.20
CA GLU A 350 -16.84 -23.46 -0.01
C GLU A 350 -17.63 -23.09 -1.28
N ASP A 351 -18.88 -23.54 -1.36
CA ASP A 351 -19.77 -23.20 -2.49
C ASP A 351 -20.05 -21.70 -2.53
N ALA A 352 -20.26 -21.07 -1.36
CA ALA A 352 -20.47 -19.63 -1.27
C ALA A 352 -19.27 -18.82 -1.78
N LEU A 353 -18.04 -19.26 -1.47
CA LEU A 353 -16.83 -18.66 -2.01
C LEU A 353 -16.73 -18.84 -3.53
N ALA A 354 -17.04 -20.03 -4.06
CA ALA A 354 -17.05 -20.28 -5.50
C ALA A 354 -18.02 -19.34 -6.23
N VAL A 355 -19.26 -19.21 -5.73
CA VAL A 355 -20.27 -18.29 -6.28
C VAL A 355 -19.82 -16.84 -6.18
N LEU A 356 -19.20 -16.44 -5.06
CA LEU A 356 -18.67 -15.09 -4.88
C LEU A 356 -17.57 -14.78 -5.91
N ARG A 357 -16.67 -15.73 -6.20
CA ARG A 357 -15.65 -15.60 -7.24
C ARG A 357 -16.25 -15.41 -8.62
N GLU A 358 -17.24 -16.21 -9.00
CA GLU A 358 -17.89 -16.09 -10.31
C GLU A 358 -18.52 -14.70 -10.49
N LYS A 359 -19.28 -14.25 -9.50
CA LYS A 359 -19.91 -12.92 -9.51
C LYS A 359 -18.90 -11.79 -9.56
N ALA A 360 -17.78 -11.92 -8.83
CA ALA A 360 -16.71 -10.94 -8.86
C ALA A 360 -16.07 -10.86 -10.25
N VAL A 361 -15.69 -12.00 -10.83
CA VAL A 361 -15.10 -12.06 -12.18
C VAL A 361 -16.05 -11.49 -13.24
N GLU A 362 -17.34 -11.83 -13.18
CA GLU A 362 -18.35 -11.27 -14.08
C GLU A 362 -18.47 -9.76 -13.92
N ALA A 363 -18.52 -9.26 -12.68
CA ALA A 363 -18.59 -7.82 -12.42
C ALA A 363 -17.35 -7.09 -12.96
N VAL A 364 -16.14 -7.60 -12.75
CA VAL A 364 -14.94 -6.94 -13.30
C VAL A 364 -14.97 -6.94 -14.82
N LYS A 365 -15.35 -8.05 -15.46
CA LYS A 365 -15.51 -8.12 -16.93
C LYS A 365 -16.59 -7.18 -17.45
N ALA A 366 -17.61 -6.88 -16.66
CA ALA A 366 -18.65 -5.90 -16.97
C ALA A 366 -18.21 -4.44 -16.73
N GLY A 367 -16.96 -4.20 -16.31
CA GLY A 367 -16.36 -2.88 -16.13
C GLY A 367 -16.77 -2.20 -14.83
N TYR A 368 -16.88 -2.94 -13.73
CA TYR A 368 -17.05 -2.36 -12.39
C TYR A 368 -15.69 -2.03 -11.76
N ASP A 369 -15.45 -0.74 -11.52
CA ASP A 369 -14.19 -0.19 -10.99
C ASP A 369 -13.98 -0.53 -9.50
N ILE A 370 -15.07 -0.77 -8.76
CA ILE A 370 -15.05 -1.04 -7.32
C ILE A 370 -15.98 -2.22 -7.02
N LEU A 371 -15.46 -3.24 -6.34
CA LEU A 371 -16.26 -4.31 -5.76
C LEU A 371 -16.35 -4.12 -4.24
N VAL A 372 -17.57 -3.96 -3.72
CA VAL A 372 -17.85 -3.84 -2.30
C VAL A 372 -18.31 -5.19 -1.77
N LEU A 373 -17.50 -5.83 -0.93
CA LEU A 373 -17.88 -7.05 -0.23
C LEU A 373 -18.67 -6.66 1.01
N ASP A 374 -19.94 -7.03 1.06
CA ASP A 374 -20.91 -6.45 1.99
C ASP A 374 -21.64 -7.56 2.77
N ASP A 375 -21.52 -7.58 4.10
CA ASP A 375 -22.28 -8.46 4.99
C ASP A 375 -23.46 -7.76 5.69
N SER A 376 -23.74 -6.50 5.37
CA SER A 376 -24.77 -5.70 6.07
C SER A 376 -26.20 -6.18 5.83
N SER A 377 -26.44 -7.00 4.80
CA SER A 377 -27.76 -7.63 4.58
C SER A 377 -28.13 -8.63 5.68
N LEU A 378 -27.16 -9.10 6.49
CA LEU A 378 -27.40 -9.96 7.67
C LEU A 378 -28.28 -9.29 8.73
N ARG A 379 -28.47 -7.97 8.66
CA ARG A 379 -29.48 -7.27 9.45
C ARG A 379 -30.87 -7.84 9.20
N ASP A 380 -31.24 -8.01 7.94
CA ASP A 380 -32.62 -8.32 7.52
C ASP A 380 -32.76 -9.77 7.02
N GLU A 381 -31.68 -10.38 6.56
CA GLU A 381 -31.66 -11.71 5.96
C GLU A 381 -31.13 -12.78 6.94
N PRO A 382 -31.73 -13.97 6.99
CA PRO A 382 -31.16 -15.10 7.72
C PRO A 382 -29.92 -15.64 6.99
N GLY A 383 -28.93 -16.09 7.74
CA GLY A 383 -27.75 -16.72 7.17
C GLY A 383 -26.52 -16.56 8.06
N TYR A 384 -25.36 -16.75 7.44
CA TYR A 384 -24.05 -16.55 8.04
C TYR A 384 -23.28 -15.54 7.20
N ALA A 385 -22.41 -14.75 7.81
CA ALA A 385 -21.44 -13.94 7.08
C ALA A 385 -20.19 -14.79 6.79
N ILE A 386 -19.70 -14.76 5.54
CA ILE A 386 -18.35 -15.24 5.23
C ILE A 386 -17.37 -14.37 6.04
N PRO A 387 -16.40 -14.94 6.78
CA PRO A 387 -15.37 -14.13 7.44
C PRO A 387 -14.73 -13.17 6.43
N ILE A 388 -14.82 -11.87 6.70
CA ILE A 388 -14.56 -10.87 5.65
C ILE A 388 -13.11 -10.90 5.15
N LEU A 389 -12.16 -11.28 6.02
CA LEU A 389 -10.77 -11.53 5.65
C LEU A 389 -10.63 -12.68 4.64
N LEU A 390 -11.41 -13.75 4.80
CA LEU A 390 -11.41 -14.88 3.87
C LEU A 390 -11.99 -14.47 2.52
N ALA A 391 -13.10 -13.74 2.51
CA ALA A 391 -13.72 -13.25 1.28
C ALA A 391 -12.76 -12.36 0.47
N VAL A 392 -12.13 -11.37 1.12
CA VAL A 392 -11.17 -10.47 0.49
C VAL A 392 -9.96 -11.23 -0.04
N SER A 393 -9.32 -12.05 0.79
CA SER A 393 -8.10 -12.77 0.41
C SER A 393 -8.34 -13.75 -0.74
N TYR A 394 -9.46 -14.49 -0.70
CA TYR A 394 -9.84 -15.43 -1.75
C TYR A 394 -10.07 -14.72 -3.08
N LEU A 395 -10.83 -13.62 -3.09
CA LEU A 395 -11.08 -12.86 -4.31
C LEU A 395 -9.83 -12.15 -4.83
N HIS A 396 -8.98 -11.64 -3.95
CA HIS A 396 -7.71 -11.02 -4.35
C HIS A 396 -6.85 -11.98 -5.16
N GLN A 397 -6.65 -13.21 -4.67
CA GLN A 397 -5.88 -14.25 -5.36
C GLN A 397 -6.56 -14.74 -6.63
N ALA A 398 -7.89 -14.92 -6.61
CA ALA A 398 -8.65 -15.30 -7.79
C ALA A 398 -8.51 -14.25 -8.91
N LEU A 399 -8.67 -12.97 -8.60
CA LEU A 399 -8.54 -11.89 -9.58
C LEU A 399 -7.11 -11.73 -10.12
N ILE A 400 -6.07 -12.04 -9.33
CA ILE A 400 -4.69 -12.08 -9.85
C ILE A 400 -4.57 -13.20 -10.88
N THR A 401 -5.08 -14.40 -10.56
CA THR A 401 -4.99 -15.57 -11.44
C THR A 401 -5.76 -15.40 -12.75
N GLU A 402 -6.83 -14.59 -12.73
CA GLU A 402 -7.64 -14.27 -13.91
C GLU A 402 -7.13 -13.04 -14.69
N ASP A 403 -6.00 -12.44 -14.31
CA ASP A 403 -5.46 -11.18 -14.86
C ASP A 403 -6.43 -9.98 -14.74
N LEU A 404 -7.28 -9.97 -13.71
CA LEU A 404 -8.32 -8.95 -13.49
C LEU A 404 -8.05 -8.05 -12.30
N ARG A 405 -7.04 -8.32 -11.47
CA ARG A 405 -6.83 -7.58 -10.22
C ARG A 405 -6.53 -6.09 -10.44
N GLN A 406 -5.93 -5.70 -11.56
CA GLN A 406 -5.68 -4.29 -11.92
C GLN A 406 -6.93 -3.55 -12.41
N GLU A 407 -7.99 -4.27 -12.76
CA GLU A 407 -9.21 -3.71 -13.38
C GLU A 407 -10.21 -3.22 -12.34
N THR A 408 -10.01 -3.52 -11.05
CA THR A 408 -10.95 -3.16 -9.99
C THR A 408 -10.27 -2.97 -8.64
N SER A 409 -10.96 -2.31 -7.71
CA SER A 409 -10.57 -2.22 -6.30
C SER A 409 -11.52 -3.01 -5.40
N LEU A 410 -11.00 -3.55 -4.30
CA LEU A 410 -11.79 -4.31 -3.32
C LEU A 410 -12.05 -3.44 -2.09
N VAL A 411 -13.32 -3.30 -1.70
CA VAL A 411 -13.73 -2.63 -0.47
C VAL A 411 -14.38 -3.64 0.46
N ALA A 412 -13.87 -3.76 1.68
CA ALA A 412 -14.41 -4.65 2.70
C ALA A 412 -15.38 -3.90 3.62
N LYS A 413 -16.69 -4.06 3.40
CA LYS A 413 -17.73 -3.50 4.27
C LYS A 413 -18.25 -4.62 5.17
N GLY A 414 -17.73 -4.67 6.40
CA GLY A 414 -17.88 -5.84 7.26
C GLY A 414 -18.28 -5.50 8.70
N GLY A 415 -19.19 -6.30 9.24
CA GLY A 415 -19.61 -6.23 10.63
C GLY A 415 -18.56 -6.76 11.61
N GLU A 416 -17.62 -7.60 11.16
CA GLU A 416 -16.52 -8.14 11.98
C GLU A 416 -15.37 -7.14 12.20
N ILE A 417 -15.27 -6.10 11.36
CA ILE A 417 -14.13 -5.17 11.33
C ILE A 417 -14.26 -4.17 12.48
N ARG A 418 -13.33 -4.20 13.44
CA ARG A 418 -13.44 -3.35 14.65
C ARG A 418 -12.13 -2.92 15.31
N GLU A 419 -10.99 -3.35 14.79
CA GLU A 419 -9.66 -3.10 15.39
C GLU A 419 -8.63 -2.77 14.31
N GLY A 420 -7.57 -2.04 14.68
CA GLY A 420 -6.47 -1.71 13.76
C GLY A 420 -5.82 -2.96 13.15
N HIS A 421 -5.76 -4.08 13.89
CA HIS A 421 -5.26 -5.35 13.36
C HIS A 421 -6.16 -5.92 12.25
N HIS A 422 -7.47 -5.77 12.36
CA HIS A 422 -8.41 -6.24 11.33
C HIS A 422 -8.22 -5.46 10.04
N VAL A 423 -8.08 -4.13 10.15
CA VAL A 423 -7.78 -3.26 9.01
C VAL A 423 -6.45 -3.63 8.37
N ALA A 424 -5.38 -3.79 9.16
CA ALA A 424 -4.06 -4.17 8.66
C ALA A 424 -4.07 -5.52 7.93
N CYS A 425 -4.80 -6.51 8.45
CA CYS A 425 -4.96 -7.80 7.75
C CYS A 425 -5.71 -7.62 6.42
N LEU A 426 -6.85 -6.92 6.43
CA LEU A 426 -7.64 -6.73 5.21
C LEU A 426 -6.84 -6.03 4.11
N VAL A 427 -6.14 -4.96 4.45
CA VAL A 427 -5.25 -4.24 3.51
C VAL A 427 -4.12 -5.16 3.04
N GLY A 428 -3.44 -5.85 3.96
CA GLY A 428 -2.35 -6.77 3.63
C GLY A 428 -2.76 -7.97 2.76
N TYR A 429 -4.04 -8.35 2.78
CA TYR A 429 -4.59 -9.45 1.97
C TYR A 429 -5.41 -8.98 0.76
N GLY A 430 -5.39 -7.67 0.44
CA GLY A 430 -5.82 -7.17 -0.86
C GLY A 430 -6.99 -6.19 -0.88
N ALA A 431 -7.53 -5.78 0.28
CA ALA A 431 -8.51 -4.69 0.34
C ALA A 431 -7.84 -3.35 0.05
N ASN A 432 -8.45 -2.53 -0.79
CA ASN A 432 -8.06 -1.14 -1.00
C ASN A 432 -8.66 -0.23 0.09
N ALA A 433 -9.88 -0.51 0.55
CA ALA A 433 -10.49 0.20 1.66
C ALA A 433 -11.36 -0.71 2.52
N VAL A 434 -11.68 -0.25 3.73
CA VAL A 434 -12.54 -0.95 4.68
C VAL A 434 -13.61 -0.01 5.22
N VAL A 435 -14.82 -0.54 5.43
CA VAL A 435 -15.95 0.16 6.06
C VAL A 435 -16.39 -0.65 7.28
N PRO A 436 -15.91 -0.32 8.49
CA PRO A 436 -16.27 -1.03 9.72
C PRO A 436 -17.66 -0.60 10.23
N TYR A 437 -18.71 -0.79 9.43
CA TYR A 437 -20.02 -0.17 9.67
C TYR A 437 -20.59 -0.52 11.05
N LEU A 438 -20.51 -1.79 11.48
CA LEU A 438 -21.11 -2.20 12.76
C LEU A 438 -20.34 -1.61 13.95
N ALA A 439 -19.02 -1.46 13.83
CA ALA A 439 -18.23 -0.80 14.85
C ALA A 439 -18.52 0.71 14.92
N GLN A 440 -18.72 1.37 13.78
CA GLN A 440 -19.13 2.77 13.71
C GLN A 440 -20.53 2.98 14.32
N GLU A 441 -21.50 2.12 13.99
CA GLU A 441 -22.84 2.12 14.62
C GLU A 441 -22.76 1.82 16.13
N THR A 442 -21.82 0.97 16.56
CA THR A 442 -21.58 0.72 17.99
C THR A 442 -21.09 1.98 18.71
N ILE A 443 -20.20 2.77 18.10
CA ILE A 443 -19.76 4.05 18.67
C ILE A 443 -20.92 5.06 18.72
N ALA A 444 -21.75 5.11 17.67
CA ALA A 444 -22.94 5.97 17.65
C ALA A 444 -23.90 5.61 18.80
N ALA A 445 -24.20 4.32 18.98
CA ALA A 445 -25.05 3.84 20.08
C ALA A 445 -24.50 4.20 21.47
N LEU A 446 -23.18 4.10 21.68
CA LEU A 446 -22.55 4.49 22.96
C LEU A 446 -22.70 5.99 23.26
N VAL A 447 -22.67 6.85 22.23
CA VAL A 447 -22.91 8.28 22.38
C VAL A 447 -24.38 8.56 22.73
N GLU A 448 -25.31 7.91 22.02
CA GLU A 448 -26.76 8.05 22.26
C GLU A 448 -27.17 7.58 23.66
N GLN A 449 -26.49 6.57 24.19
CA GLN A 449 -26.67 6.08 25.56
C GLN A 449 -26.00 6.96 26.63
N GLY A 450 -25.22 7.97 26.23
CA GLY A 450 -24.51 8.86 27.13
C GLY A 450 -23.22 8.29 27.73
N GLU A 451 -22.71 7.16 27.24
CA GLU A 451 -21.44 6.57 27.69
C GLU A 451 -20.20 7.27 27.09
N LEU A 452 -20.38 7.89 25.91
CA LEU A 452 -19.41 8.75 25.26
C LEU A 452 -20.00 10.16 25.13
N SER A 453 -19.19 11.18 25.41
CA SER A 453 -19.62 12.58 25.38
C SER A 453 -19.35 13.22 24.02
N GLY A 454 -20.20 14.17 23.60
CA GLY A 454 -20.04 14.94 22.38
C GLY A 454 -20.86 14.43 21.18
N PRO A 455 -20.74 15.06 20.00
CA PRO A 455 -21.51 14.69 18.82
C PRO A 455 -21.13 13.31 18.26
N VAL A 456 -22.12 12.52 17.84
CA VAL A 456 -21.93 11.19 17.22
C VAL A 456 -20.91 11.25 16.09
N GLU A 457 -21.07 12.19 15.16
CA GLU A 457 -20.19 12.38 14.01
C GLU A 457 -18.72 12.56 14.41
N ALA A 458 -18.47 13.37 15.44
CA ALA A 458 -17.11 13.64 15.92
C ALA A 458 -16.46 12.40 16.55
N GLN A 459 -17.24 11.59 17.28
CA GLN A 459 -16.74 10.37 17.91
C GLN A 459 -16.50 9.24 16.90
N VAL A 460 -17.40 9.08 15.93
CA VAL A 460 -17.21 8.11 14.83
C VAL A 460 -16.03 8.50 13.94
N LYS A 461 -15.84 9.81 13.67
CA LYS A 461 -14.66 10.30 12.96
C LYS A 461 -13.38 9.99 13.74
N THR A 462 -13.35 10.28 15.04
CA THR A 462 -12.21 9.98 15.91
C THR A 462 -11.88 8.48 15.89
N TYR A 463 -12.89 7.61 15.99
CA TYR A 463 -12.71 6.17 15.88
C TYR A 463 -12.09 5.76 14.54
N THR A 464 -12.62 6.30 13.44
CA THR A 464 -12.18 5.99 12.07
C THR A 464 -10.73 6.44 11.83
N ASP A 465 -10.38 7.66 12.24
CA ASP A 465 -9.03 8.21 12.13
C ASP A 465 -8.02 7.35 12.92
N VAL A 466 -8.34 6.98 14.16
CA VAL A 466 -7.43 6.18 15.01
C VAL A 466 -7.27 4.75 14.49
N LEU A 467 -8.31 4.16 13.88
CA LEU A 467 -8.20 2.85 13.22
C LEU A 467 -7.24 2.91 12.02
N ALA A 468 -7.30 3.99 11.23
CA ALA A 468 -6.40 4.23 10.11
C ALA A 468 -4.94 4.39 10.59
N GLU A 469 -4.69 5.21 11.61
CA GLU A 469 -3.36 5.38 12.22
C GLU A 469 -2.80 4.05 12.76
N GLY A 470 -3.67 3.16 13.24
CA GLY A 470 -3.32 1.82 13.67
C GLY A 470 -2.62 0.99 12.58
N VAL A 471 -2.94 1.22 11.30
CA VAL A 471 -2.30 0.53 10.17
C VAL A 471 -0.83 0.94 10.05
N ILE A 472 -0.53 2.24 10.14
CA ILE A 472 0.85 2.76 10.08
C ILE A 472 1.68 2.21 11.24
N LYS A 473 1.10 2.14 12.44
CA LYS A 473 1.76 1.52 13.60
C LYS A 473 2.10 0.06 13.36
N VAL A 474 1.29 -0.70 12.61
CA VAL A 474 1.60 -2.09 12.25
C VAL A 474 2.68 -2.15 11.17
N MET A 475 2.58 -1.34 10.12
CA MET A 475 3.57 -1.26 9.04
C MET A 475 4.97 -0.89 9.56
N SER A 476 5.04 0.07 10.48
CA SER A 476 6.30 0.58 11.02
C SER A 476 7.07 -0.47 11.82
N LYS A 477 6.40 -1.50 12.38
CA LYS A 477 7.06 -2.64 13.04
C LYS A 477 7.93 -3.45 12.08
N MET A 478 7.60 -3.44 10.79
CA MET A 478 8.40 -4.07 9.73
C MET A 478 9.34 -3.07 9.04
N GLY A 479 9.30 -1.79 9.43
CA GLY A 479 10.00 -0.72 8.73
C GLY A 479 9.42 -0.43 7.34
N ILE A 480 8.13 -0.71 7.13
CA ILE A 480 7.39 -0.35 5.91
C ILE A 480 6.80 1.03 6.12
N SER A 481 6.82 1.87 5.08
CA SER A 481 6.42 3.28 5.18
C SER A 481 5.40 3.75 4.16
#